data_AF-A0A968VQK5-F1
#
_entry.id   AF-A0A968VQK5-F1
#
_cell.length_a   1.000
_cell.length_b   1.000
_cell.length_c   1.000
_cell.angle_alpha   90.00
_cell.angle_beta   90.00
_cell.angle_gamma   90.00
#
_symmetry.space_group_name_H-M   'P 1'
#
loop_
_entity.id
_entity.type
_entity.pdbx_description
1 polymer ?
#
loop_
_entity_poly.entity_id
_entity_poly.type
_entity_poly.pdbx_seq_one_letter_code
_entity_poly.pdbx_strand_id
1 'polypeptide(L)' 'MVELDRKLENGEIVELLTDEDFDIPTTVDSFGRALYAVNARFGTATPEDNSFQIVRVELN' A
#
# COMPACT_ATOMS: atom_id res chain seq x y z
N MET A 1 6.29 6.03 3.44
CA MET A 1 7.12 5.23 4.35
C MET A 1 7.16 5.87 5.73
N VAL A 2 7.32 5.05 6.75
CA VAL A 2 7.47 5.49 8.13
C VAL A 2 8.77 4.92 8.66
N GLU A 3 9.63 5.77 9.20
CA GLU A 3 10.80 5.35 9.97
C GLU A 3 10.40 5.27 11.44
N LEU A 4 10.61 4.11 12.05
CA LEU A 4 10.30 3.88 13.46
C LEU A 4 11.55 4.06 14.31
N ASP A 5 11.37 4.57 15.54
CA ASP A 5 12.46 4.57 16.51
C ASP A 5 12.85 3.13 16.90
N ARG A 6 13.97 2.97 17.61
CA ARG A 6 14.47 1.64 18.00
C ARG A 6 13.52 0.86 18.91
N LYS A 7 12.59 1.54 19.58
CA LYS A 7 11.63 0.92 20.49
C LYS A 7 10.29 0.65 19.81
N LEU A 8 10.10 1.12 18.57
CA LEU A 8 8.85 1.09 17.83
C LEU A 8 7.72 1.86 18.54
N GLU A 9 8.07 2.83 19.39
CA GLU A 9 7.11 3.64 20.16
C GLU A 9 6.71 4.90 19.41
N ASN A 10 7.58 5.40 18.53
CA ASN A 10 7.38 6.60 17.74
C ASN A 10 7.74 6.32 16.27
N GLY A 11 7.09 7.06 15.37
CA GLY A 11 7.39 7.01 13.94
C GLY A 11 7.35 8.38 13.29
N GLU A 12 8.20 8.58 12.31
CA GLU A 12 8.23 9.77 11.45
C GLU A 12 7.85 9.38 10.02
N ILE A 13 7.00 10.18 9.38
CA ILE A 13 6.66 10.00 7.97
C ILE A 13 7.84 10.56 7.16
N VAL A 14 8.60 9.67 6.53
CA VAL A 14 9.80 10.04 5.75
C VAL A 14 9.53 10.13 4.24
N GLU A 15 8.43 9.53 3.78
CA GLU A 15 8.05 9.57 2.37
C GLU A 15 6.53 9.40 2.21
N LEU A 16 5.94 10.11 1.26
CA LEU A 16 4.56 9.88 0.82
C LEU A 16 4.60 9.37 -0.62
N LEU A 17 4.06 8.17 -0.82
CA LEU A 17 3.93 7.56 -2.13
C LEU A 17 2.46 7.58 -2.52
N THR A 18 2.17 8.04 -3.73
CA THR A 18 0.82 8.10 -4.29
C THR A 18 0.83 7.49 -5.68
N ASP A 19 -0.24 6.80 -6.03
CA ASP A 19 -0.46 6.21 -7.34
C ASP A 19 -1.93 6.40 -7.73
N GLU A 20 -2.21 6.61 -9.01
CA GLU A 20 -3.59 6.81 -9.50
C GLU A 20 -4.44 5.53 -9.37
N ASP A 21 -3.80 4.37 -9.31
CA ASP A 21 -4.46 3.08 -9.13
C ASP A 21 -4.70 2.73 -7.64
N PHE A 22 -4.32 3.62 -6.71
CA PHE A 22 -4.65 3.44 -5.30
C PHE A 22 -6.15 3.64 -5.03
N ASP A 23 -6.72 2.67 -4.32
CA ASP A 23 -8.07 2.69 -3.79
C ASP A 23 -7.98 2.62 -2.25
N ILE A 24 -8.25 1.46 -1.64
CA ILE A 24 -8.01 1.23 -0.22
C ILE A 24 -6.85 0.23 -0.03
N PRO A 25 -5.58 0.67 -0.01
CA PRO A 25 -4.46 -0.23 0.22
C PRO A 25 -4.43 -0.72 1.68
N THR A 26 -4.56 -2.04 1.88
CA THR A 26 -4.61 -2.63 3.24
C THR A 26 -3.38 -3.47 3.59
N THR A 27 -2.62 -3.89 2.58
CA THR A 27 -1.39 -4.66 2.77
C THR A 27 -0.37 -4.18 1.77
N VAL A 28 0.87 -4.01 2.22
CA VAL A 28 1.99 -3.60 1.38
C VAL A 28 3.22 -4.43 1.74
N ASP A 29 3.98 -4.83 0.74
CA ASP A 29 5.31 -5.41 0.94
C ASP A 29 6.27 -4.95 -0.16
N SER A 30 7.56 -5.08 0.10
CA SER A 30 8.64 -4.74 -0.83
C SER A 30 9.14 -5.95 -1.59
N PHE A 31 9.41 -5.78 -2.88
CA PHE A 31 10.15 -6.76 -3.67
C PHE A 31 10.99 -6.05 -4.74
N GLY A 32 12.31 -6.25 -4.67
CA GLY A 32 13.25 -5.51 -5.51
C GLY A 32 13.25 -4.01 -5.18
N ARG A 33 13.19 -3.16 -6.21
CA ARG A 33 13.13 -1.70 -6.08
C ARG A 33 11.69 -1.15 -6.13
N ALA A 34 10.73 -1.91 -5.65
CA ALA A 34 9.33 -1.54 -5.71
C ALA A 34 8.56 -1.98 -4.45
N LEU A 35 7.47 -1.27 -4.18
CA LEU A 35 6.42 -1.70 -3.26
C LEU A 35 5.23 -2.24 -4.02
N TYR A 36 4.55 -3.21 -3.42
CA TYR A 36 3.35 -3.84 -3.95
C TYR A 36 2.23 -3.65 -2.93
N ALA A 37 1.22 -2.86 -3.28
CA ALA A 37 0.08 -2.57 -2.44
C ALA A 37 -1.16 -3.33 -2.94
N VAL A 38 -1.81 -4.07 -2.03
CA VAL A 38 -3.07 -4.76 -2.30
C VAL A 38 -4.22 -3.84 -1.93
N ASN A 39 -5.04 -3.48 -2.92
CA ASN A 39 -6.27 -2.73 -2.68
C ASN A 39 -7.38 -3.67 -2.19
N ALA A 40 -7.99 -3.32 -1.07
CA ALA A 40 -9.21 -3.94 -0.59
C ALA A 40 -10.43 -3.44 -1.38
N ARG A 41 -11.50 -4.24 -1.37
CA ARG A 41 -12.80 -3.91 -1.96
C ARG A 41 -13.86 -3.84 -0.86
N PHE A 42 -13.66 -2.95 0.11
CA PHE A 42 -14.64 -2.77 1.18
C PHE A 42 -15.93 -2.15 0.64
N GLY A 43 -17.08 -2.64 1.10
CA GLY A 43 -18.39 -2.10 0.73
C GLY A 43 -18.87 -2.45 -0.69
N THR A 44 -18.14 -3.26 -1.46
CA THR A 44 -18.61 -3.74 -2.77
C THR A 44 -19.69 -4.79 -2.59
N ALA A 45 -20.86 -4.57 -3.20
CA ALA A 45 -22.03 -5.43 -3.05
C ALA A 45 -21.90 -6.79 -3.77
N THR A 46 -21.15 -6.84 -4.87
CA THR A 46 -20.94 -8.04 -5.70
C THR A 46 -19.44 -8.29 -5.89
N PRO A 47 -18.75 -8.91 -4.92
CA PRO A 47 -17.31 -9.14 -4.99
C PRO A 47 -16.86 -9.88 -6.25
N GLU A 48 -17.69 -10.74 -6.80
CA GLU A 48 -17.49 -11.49 -8.04
C GLU A 48 -17.35 -10.62 -9.30
N ASP A 49 -17.94 -9.42 -9.30
CA ASP A 49 -17.86 -8.49 -10.43
C ASP A 49 -16.63 -7.57 -10.36
N ASN A 50 -15.84 -7.66 -9.28
CA ASN A 50 -14.71 -6.77 -9.03
C ASN A 50 -13.39 -7.41 -9.45
N SER A 51 -12.56 -6.65 -10.16
CA SER A 51 -11.15 -7.00 -10.34
C SER A 51 -10.38 -6.73 -9.04
N PHE A 52 -9.57 -7.69 -8.63
CA PHE A 52 -8.60 -7.53 -7.56
C PHE A 52 -7.27 -7.08 -8.16
N GLN A 53 -6.64 -6.11 -7.51
CA GLN A 53 -5.43 -5.47 -8.04
C GLN A 53 -4.32 -5.42 -7.01
N ILE A 54 -3.10 -5.61 -7.50
CA ILE A 54 -1.86 -5.31 -6.80
C ILE A 54 -1.22 -4.17 -7.57
N VAL A 55 -1.06 -3.02 -6.92
CA VAL A 55 -0.42 -1.84 -7.50
C VAL A 55 1.06 -1.88 -7.19
N ARG A 56 1.90 -1.75 -8.22
CA ARG A 56 3.35 -1.72 -8.11
C ARG A 56 3.83 -0.27 -8.20
N VAL A 57 4.54 0.19 -7.16
CA VAL A 57 5.11 1.54 -7.12
C VAL A 57 6.63 1.45 -7.04
N GLU A 58 7.32 2.14 -7.95
CA GLU A 58 8.78 2.20 -7.94
C GLU A 58 9.31 3.03 -6.79
N LEU A 59 10.39 2.56 -6.18
CA LEU A 59 11.15 3.30 -5.17
C LEU A 59 12.32 4.02 -5.84
N ASN A 60 12.38 5.34 -5.62
CA ASN A 60 13.43 6.22 -6.14
C ASN A 60 14.78 5.95 -5.46
#